data_AF-A0A7S3J457-F1
#
_entry.id   AF-A0A7S3J457-F1
#
_cell.length_a   1.000
_cell.length_b   1.000
_cell.length_c   1.000
_cell.angle_alpha   90.00
_cell.angle_beta   90.00
_cell.angle_gamma   90.00
#
_symmetry.space_group_name_H-M   'P 1'
#
loop_
_entity.id
_entity.type
_entity.pdbx_description
1 polymer ?
#
loop_
_entity_poly.entity_id
_entity_poly.type
_entity_poly.pdbx_seq_one_letter_code
_entity_poly.pdbx_strand_id
1 'polypeptide(L)'
;KEKKTMNKHIQEEIEIMMKERGIAEDEHDDDYYEQMLLANPSNSFVWTHYISHRLSKKGYKDAKDLCERAVKVIDMTKLQEKLNLWIAYMNLESKFGKESEFQNIVKRALKINNQKEVYLAVIDIYLKRKSYKIIEGIYVILSRKYKFDIEIWKKY
;
A
#
# COMPACT_ATOMS: atom_id res chain seq x y z
N LYS A 1 -7.40 15.08 -17.08
CA LYS A 1 -8.10 15.54 -15.85
C LYS A 1 -9.29 14.64 -15.53
N GLU A 2 -10.12 14.27 -16.51
CA GLU A 2 -11.29 13.38 -16.35
C GLU A 2 -11.01 12.00 -15.72
N LYS A 3 -9.93 11.29 -16.09
CA LYS A 3 -9.57 10.00 -15.45
C LYS A 3 -9.29 10.11 -13.95
N LYS A 4 -8.84 11.28 -13.47
CA LYS A 4 -8.56 11.53 -12.05
C LYS A 4 -9.84 11.83 -11.28
N THR A 5 -10.77 12.57 -11.91
CA THR A 5 -12.11 12.84 -11.39
C THR A 5 -12.96 11.57 -11.34
N MET A 6 -12.89 10.73 -12.37
CA MET A 6 -13.63 9.46 -12.43
C MET A 6 -13.10 8.43 -11.42
N ASN A 7 -11.78 8.32 -11.25
CA ASN A 7 -11.21 7.48 -10.18
C ASN A 7 -11.65 7.96 -8.79
N LYS A 8 -11.71 9.28 -8.58
CA LYS A 8 -12.17 9.86 -7.31
C LYS A 8 -13.67 9.60 -7.10
N HIS A 9 -14.49 9.73 -8.13
CA HIS A 9 -15.92 9.48 -8.03
C HIS A 9 -16.21 8.00 -7.77
N ILE A 10 -15.47 7.08 -8.42
CA ILE A 10 -15.55 5.63 -8.17
C ILE A 10 -15.08 5.30 -6.74
N GLN A 11 -14.04 5.99 -6.24
CA GLN A 11 -13.60 5.83 -4.84
C GLN A 11 -14.69 6.30 -3.87
N GLU A 12 -15.29 7.46 -4.12
CA GLU A 12 -16.39 8.00 -3.32
C GLU A 12 -17.62 7.10 -3.39
N GLU A 13 -17.99 6.57 -4.56
CA GLU A 13 -19.08 5.60 -4.71
C GLU A 13 -18.79 4.30 -3.96
N ILE A 14 -17.56 3.80 -4.00
CA ILE A 14 -17.17 2.60 -3.25
C ILE A 14 -17.15 2.88 -1.74
N GLU A 15 -16.70 4.05 -1.32
CA GLU A 15 -16.71 4.47 0.09
C GLU A 15 -18.14 4.66 0.60
N ILE A 16 -19.02 5.24 -0.22
CA ILE A 16 -20.46 5.33 0.03
C ILE A 16 -21.07 3.93 0.04
N MET A 17 -20.75 3.03 -0.90
CA MET A 17 -21.24 1.64 -0.88
C MET A 17 -20.79 0.87 0.37
N MET A 18 -19.55 1.06 0.81
CA MET A 18 -19.03 0.47 2.04
C MET A 18 -19.72 1.04 3.28
N LYS A 19 -20.15 2.30 3.25
CA LYS A 19 -20.79 3.01 4.37
C LYS A 19 -22.31 2.83 4.42
N GLU A 20 -22.99 2.86 3.28
CA GLU A 20 -24.45 2.76 3.13
C GLU A 20 -24.97 1.36 3.39
N ARG A 21 -24.18 0.32 3.08
CA ARG A 21 -24.64 -1.06 3.32
C ARG A 21 -24.80 -1.40 4.80
N GLY A 22 -24.20 -0.66 5.73
CA GLY A 22 -24.41 -0.90 7.17
C GLY A 22 -24.10 -2.34 7.61
N ILE A 23 -23.38 -3.09 6.78
CA ILE A 23 -22.93 -4.44 7.08
C ILE A 23 -21.68 -4.25 7.94
N ALA A 24 -21.79 -4.63 9.22
CA ALA A 24 -20.62 -4.74 10.09
C ALA A 24 -19.49 -5.45 9.33
N GLU A 25 -18.23 -5.05 9.54
CA GLU A 25 -17.04 -5.60 8.86
C GLU A 25 -16.99 -7.15 8.76
N ASP A 26 -17.82 -7.84 9.55
CA ASP A 26 -18.01 -9.29 9.66
C ASP A 26 -18.73 -10.00 8.49
N GLU A 27 -19.72 -9.43 7.79
CA GLU A 27 -20.46 -10.20 6.75
C GLU A 27 -19.96 -10.03 5.31
N HIS A 28 -18.92 -9.23 5.07
CA HIS A 28 -18.27 -9.25 3.76
C HIS A 28 -17.56 -10.61 3.58
N ASP A 29 -17.86 -11.30 2.48
CA ASP A 29 -17.18 -12.55 2.08
C ASP A 29 -16.18 -12.27 0.94
N ASP A 30 -15.29 -13.23 0.68
CA ASP A 30 -14.29 -13.15 -0.39
C ASP A 30 -14.95 -12.78 -1.74
N ASP A 31 -16.13 -13.32 -2.03
CA ASP A 31 -16.88 -13.09 -3.28
C ASP A 31 -17.26 -11.62 -3.51
N TYR A 32 -17.56 -10.87 -2.44
CA TYR A 32 -17.88 -9.44 -2.56
C TYR A 32 -16.68 -8.64 -3.07
N TYR A 33 -15.50 -8.92 -2.53
CA TYR A 33 -14.27 -8.25 -2.96
C TYR A 33 -13.89 -8.64 -4.38
N GLU A 34 -14.01 -9.92 -4.73
CA GLU A 34 -13.75 -10.38 -6.09
C GLU A 34 -14.67 -9.70 -7.12
N GLN A 35 -15.96 -9.53 -6.82
CA GLN A 35 -16.88 -8.79 -7.70
C GLN A 35 -16.48 -7.32 -7.90
N MET A 36 -16.06 -6.63 -6.83
CA MET A 36 -15.58 -5.25 -6.92
C MET A 36 -14.28 -5.13 -7.72
N LEU A 37 -13.39 -6.11 -7.58
CA LEU A 37 -12.14 -6.17 -8.33
C LEU A 37 -12.34 -6.54 -9.81
N LEU A 38 -13.39 -7.30 -10.14
CA LEU A 38 -13.78 -7.55 -11.54
C LEU A 38 -14.20 -6.25 -12.24
N ALA A 39 -14.92 -5.37 -11.54
CA ALA A 39 -15.32 -4.07 -12.08
C ALA A 39 -14.11 -3.11 -12.22
N ASN A 40 -13.20 -3.10 -11.24
CA ASN A 40 -12.00 -2.27 -11.29
C ASN A 40 -10.78 -2.94 -10.61
N PRO A 41 -9.96 -3.67 -11.37
CA PRO A 41 -8.85 -4.46 -10.81
C PRO A 41 -7.68 -3.60 -10.32
N SER A 42 -7.64 -2.32 -10.70
CA SER A 42 -6.57 -1.39 -10.31
C SER A 42 -6.94 -0.52 -9.11
N ASN A 43 -8.07 -0.75 -8.45
CA ASN A 43 -8.47 0.02 -7.28
C ASN A 43 -7.71 -0.44 -6.02
N SER A 44 -6.73 0.34 -5.58
CA SER A 44 -5.93 -0.01 -4.41
C SER A 44 -6.73 -0.03 -3.12
N PHE A 45 -7.79 0.79 -2.99
CA PHE A 45 -8.61 0.84 -1.79
C PHE A 45 -9.32 -0.50 -1.53
N VAL A 46 -9.97 -1.05 -2.55
CA VAL A 46 -10.65 -2.37 -2.48
C VAL A 46 -9.65 -3.46 -2.12
N TRP A 47 -8.48 -3.49 -2.77
CA TRP A 47 -7.42 -4.43 -2.43
C TRP A 47 -6.92 -4.28 -0.99
N THR A 48 -6.69 -3.06 -0.49
CA THR A 48 -6.22 -2.85 0.88
C THR A 48 -7.25 -3.27 1.93
N HIS A 49 -8.53 -2.99 1.68
CA HIS A 49 -9.60 -3.44 2.55
C HIS A 49 -9.72 -4.97 2.52
N TYR A 50 -9.60 -5.57 1.33
CA TYR A 50 -9.63 -7.02 1.17
C TYR A 50 -8.47 -7.71 1.92
N ILE A 51 -7.26 -7.16 1.83
CA ILE A 51 -6.08 -7.65 2.57
C ILE A 51 -6.31 -7.57 4.08
N SER A 52 -6.88 -6.46 4.58
CA SER A 52 -7.21 -6.33 6.01
C SER A 52 -8.27 -7.33 6.46
N HIS A 53 -9.31 -7.52 5.65
CA HIS A 53 -10.39 -8.47 5.95
C HIS A 53 -9.86 -9.91 6.00
N ARG A 54 -9.08 -10.32 5.00
CA ARG A 54 -8.46 -11.65 4.94
C ARG A 54 -7.44 -11.86 6.05
N LEU A 55 -6.70 -10.81 6.43
CA LEU A 55 -5.80 -10.84 7.59
C LEU A 55 -6.58 -11.11 8.89
N SER A 56 -7.73 -10.49 9.09
CA SER A 56 -8.55 -10.69 10.29
C SER A 56 -9.20 -12.08 10.34
N LYS A 57 -9.67 -12.62 9.20
CA LYS A 57 -10.39 -13.91 9.15
C LYS A 57 -9.49 -15.14 9.00
N LYS A 58 -8.48 -15.08 8.11
CA LYS A 58 -7.65 -16.24 7.71
C LYS A 58 -6.19 -16.12 8.18
N GLY A 59 -5.76 -14.92 8.54
CA GLY A 59 -4.45 -14.66 9.12
C GLY A 59 -3.40 -14.19 8.10
N TYR A 60 -2.16 -14.10 8.58
CA TYR A 60 -1.05 -13.45 7.88
C TYR A 60 -0.69 -14.10 6.53
N LYS A 61 -0.68 -15.44 6.45
CA LYS A 61 -0.25 -16.16 5.25
C LYS A 61 -1.17 -15.87 4.07
N ASP A 62 -2.48 -15.95 4.28
CA ASP A 62 -3.49 -15.64 3.27
C ASP A 62 -3.48 -14.16 2.85
N ALA A 63 -3.26 -13.25 3.80
CA ALA A 63 -3.09 -11.83 3.50
C ALA A 63 -1.85 -11.56 2.63
N LYS A 64 -0.74 -12.27 2.90
CA LYS A 64 0.49 -12.18 2.10
C LYS A 64 0.31 -12.71 0.68
N ASP A 65 -0.35 -13.85 0.52
CA ASP A 65 -0.65 -14.41 -0.80
C ASP A 65 -1.56 -13.46 -1.60
N LEU A 66 -2.51 -12.79 -0.93
CA LEU A 66 -3.36 -11.78 -1.54
C LEU A 66 -2.58 -10.52 -1.96
N CYS A 67 -1.64 -10.04 -1.14
CA CYS A 67 -0.72 -8.96 -1.51
C CYS A 67 0.11 -9.30 -2.76
N GLU A 68 0.67 -10.51 -2.83
CA GLU A 68 1.43 -10.97 -4.01
C GLU A 68 0.56 -11.02 -5.26
N ARG A 69 -0.72 -11.39 -5.13
CA ARG A 69 -1.68 -11.34 -6.24
C ARG A 69 -1.97 -9.90 -6.65
N ALA A 70 -2.27 -9.02 -5.70
CA ALA A 70 -2.62 -7.62 -5.95
C ALA A 70 -1.51 -6.88 -6.71
N VAL A 71 -0.25 -7.08 -6.31
CA VAL A 71 0.93 -6.47 -6.94
C VAL A 71 1.17 -6.99 -8.37
N LYS A 72 0.74 -8.22 -8.70
CA LYS A 72 0.85 -8.78 -10.05
C LYS A 72 -0.28 -8.32 -10.98
N VAL A 73 -1.49 -8.15 -10.43
CA VAL A 73 -2.69 -7.81 -11.21
C VAL A 73 -2.78 -6.31 -11.52
N ILE A 74 -2.22 -5.46 -10.66
CA ILE A 74 -2.36 -4.02 -10.82
C ILE A 74 -1.71 -3.48 -12.10
N ASP A 75 -2.42 -2.57 -12.77
CA ASP A 75 -1.93 -1.89 -13.96
C ASP A 75 -0.69 -1.04 -13.63
N MET A 76 0.41 -1.32 -14.32
CA MET A 76 1.69 -0.62 -14.18
C MET A 76 1.60 0.88 -14.53
N THR A 77 0.59 1.30 -15.29
CA THR A 77 0.35 2.72 -15.62
C THR A 77 -0.28 3.50 -14.47
N LYS A 78 -0.94 2.82 -13.52
CA LYS A 78 -1.60 3.42 -12.35
C LYS A 78 -0.62 3.55 -11.18
N LEU A 79 0.37 4.43 -11.34
CA LEU A 79 1.50 4.60 -10.41
C LEU A 79 1.06 4.80 -8.94
N GLN A 80 0.02 5.61 -8.70
CA GLN A 80 -0.45 5.89 -7.34
C GLN A 80 -1.09 4.67 -6.67
N GLU A 81 -2.01 4.00 -7.37
CA GLU A 81 -2.70 2.81 -6.85
C GLU A 81 -1.69 1.71 -6.56
N LYS A 82 -0.72 1.55 -7.46
CA LYS A 82 0.39 0.63 -7.31
C LYS A 82 1.24 0.94 -6.08
N LEU A 83 1.62 2.20 -5.88
CA LEU A 83 2.36 2.60 -4.69
C LEU A 83 1.57 2.27 -3.42
N ASN A 84 0.27 2.57 -3.38
CA ASN A 84 -0.59 2.27 -2.24
C ASN A 84 -0.59 0.77 -1.88
N LEU A 85 -0.66 -0.12 -2.88
CA LEU A 85 -0.57 -1.57 -2.64
C LEU A 85 0.79 -1.99 -2.07
N TRP A 86 1.88 -1.44 -2.60
CA TRP A 86 3.20 -1.72 -2.07
C TRP A 86 3.35 -1.21 -0.63
N ILE A 87 2.78 -0.06 -0.30
CA ILE A 87 2.74 0.47 1.07
C ILE A 87 1.94 -0.47 1.98
N ALA A 88 0.78 -0.95 1.54
CA ALA A 88 0.00 -1.91 2.30
C ALA A 88 0.76 -3.22 2.55
N TYR A 89 1.45 -3.74 1.53
CA TYR A 89 2.28 -4.94 1.66
C TYR A 89 3.46 -4.72 2.62
N MET A 90 4.16 -3.58 2.52
CA MET A 90 5.22 -3.21 3.46
C MET A 90 4.69 -3.07 4.89
N ASN A 91 3.50 -2.49 5.09
CA ASN A 91 2.87 -2.38 6.42
C ASN A 91 2.54 -3.75 7.02
N LEU A 92 1.98 -4.66 6.21
CA LEU A 92 1.66 -6.03 6.62
C LEU A 92 2.93 -6.75 7.12
N GLU A 93 3.98 -6.72 6.32
CA GLU A 93 5.25 -7.39 6.60
C GLU A 93 6.02 -6.74 7.73
N SER A 94 5.92 -5.43 7.88
CA SER A 94 6.51 -4.73 9.00
C SER A 94 5.85 -5.06 10.33
N LYS A 95 4.58 -5.51 10.34
CA LYS A 95 3.82 -5.81 11.56
C LYS A 95 3.84 -7.29 11.93
N PHE A 96 3.79 -8.17 10.92
CA PHE A 96 3.64 -9.62 11.12
C PHE A 96 4.79 -10.45 10.54
N GLY A 97 5.59 -9.88 9.64
CA GLY A 97 6.69 -10.55 8.95
C GLY A 97 8.03 -10.41 9.67
N LYS A 98 9.07 -10.97 9.04
CA LYS A 98 10.46 -10.85 9.51
C LYS A 98 11.12 -9.64 8.85
N GLU A 99 12.09 -9.04 9.54
CA GLU A 99 12.84 -7.90 9.00
C GLU A 99 13.54 -8.22 7.66
N SER A 100 14.01 -9.46 7.47
CA SER A 100 14.60 -9.92 6.21
C SER A 100 13.59 -9.94 5.05
N GLU A 101 12.35 -10.35 5.30
CA GLU A 101 11.27 -10.35 4.30
C GLU A 101 10.83 -8.91 3.97
N PHE A 102 10.68 -8.07 5.00
CA PHE A 102 10.40 -6.65 4.83
C PHE A 102 11.44 -5.96 3.93
N GLN A 103 12.74 -6.18 4.19
CA GLN A 103 13.82 -5.62 3.36
C GLN A 103 13.76 -6.13 1.91
N ASN A 104 13.41 -7.40 1.70
CA ASN A 104 13.25 -7.95 0.36
C ASN A 104 12.09 -7.29 -0.40
N ILE A 105 10.97 -7.02 0.28
CA ILE A 105 9.82 -6.33 -0.30
C ILE A 105 10.15 -4.88 -0.62
N VAL A 106 10.84 -4.16 0.28
CA VAL A 106 11.32 -2.80 0.01
C VAL A 106 12.21 -2.77 -1.23
N LYS A 107 13.16 -3.72 -1.37
CA LYS A 107 14.01 -3.83 -2.56
C LYS A 107 13.20 -4.07 -3.83
N ARG A 108 12.14 -4.89 -3.78
CA ARG A 108 11.24 -5.11 -4.91
C ARG A 108 10.45 -3.84 -5.25
N ALA A 109 9.90 -3.15 -4.26
CA ALA A 109 9.18 -1.89 -4.43
C ALA A 109 10.06 -0.80 -5.07
N LEU A 110 11.33 -0.68 -4.66
CA LEU A 110 12.30 0.28 -5.20
C LEU A 110 12.68 0.05 -6.68
N LYS A 111 12.55 -1.19 -7.19
CA LYS A 111 12.81 -1.50 -8.60
C LYS A 111 11.64 -1.11 -9.50
N ILE A 112 10.44 -1.08 -8.92
CA ILE A 112 9.18 -1.08 -9.65
C ILE A 112 8.48 0.29 -9.57
N ASN A 113 8.63 1.01 -8.45
CA ASN A 113 8.02 2.32 -8.18
C ASN A 113 9.06 3.43 -8.13
N ASN A 114 8.59 4.67 -8.02
CA ASN A 114 9.46 5.81 -7.77
C ASN A 114 10.19 5.63 -6.42
N GLN A 115 11.52 5.64 -6.47
CA GLN A 115 12.35 5.39 -5.30
C GLN A 115 12.14 6.43 -4.20
N LYS A 116 11.92 7.72 -4.54
CA LYS A 116 11.66 8.77 -3.55
C LYS A 116 10.42 8.42 -2.71
N GLU A 117 9.32 8.09 -3.36
CA GLU A 117 8.04 7.80 -2.69
C GLU A 117 8.10 6.53 -1.84
N VAL A 118 8.79 5.50 -2.32
CA VAL A 118 9.01 4.27 -1.53
C VAL A 118 9.85 4.55 -0.29
N TYR A 119 10.95 5.30 -0.40
CA TYR A 119 11.77 5.63 0.76
C TYR A 119 11.00 6.47 1.80
N LEU A 120 10.18 7.43 1.36
CA LEU A 120 9.32 8.21 2.26
C LEU A 120 8.33 7.31 2.99
N ALA A 121 7.66 6.40 2.29
CA ALA A 121 6.74 5.46 2.93
C ALA A 121 7.46 4.54 3.93
N VAL A 122 8.68 4.08 3.60
CA VAL A 122 9.49 3.25 4.50
C VAL A 122 9.90 4.04 5.75
N ILE A 123 10.23 5.33 5.63
CA ILE A 123 10.48 6.21 6.78
C ILE A 123 9.24 6.30 7.66
N ASP A 124 8.06 6.53 7.08
CA ASP A 124 6.80 6.62 7.83
C ASP A 124 6.51 5.31 8.60
N ILE A 125 6.82 4.15 8.02
CA ILE A 125 6.69 2.84 8.67
C ILE A 125 7.67 2.69 9.83
N TYR A 126 8.95 3.03 9.64
CA TYR A 126 9.95 2.95 10.70
C TYR A 126 9.72 3.98 11.81
N LEU A 127 9.14 5.14 11.48
CA LEU A 127 8.77 6.17 12.45
C LEU A 127 7.71 5.65 13.42
N LYS A 128 6.70 4.94 12.91
CA LYS A 128 5.69 4.25 13.73
C LYS A 128 6.31 3.17 14.63
N ARG A 129 7.40 2.52 14.18
CA ARG A 129 8.18 1.55 14.97
C ARG A 129 9.18 2.18 15.94
N LYS A 130 9.31 3.52 15.95
CA LYS A 130 10.30 4.27 16.75
C LYS A 130 11.76 3.84 16.50
N SER A 131 12.08 3.37 15.29
CA SER A 131 13.44 2.92 14.93
C SER A 131 14.25 4.04 14.27
N TYR A 132 14.62 5.04 15.04
CA TYR A 132 15.23 6.29 14.55
C TYR A 132 16.59 6.11 13.87
N LYS A 133 17.40 5.13 14.30
CA LYS A 133 18.72 4.85 13.69
C LYS A 133 18.63 4.45 12.22
N ILE A 134 17.60 3.69 11.86
CA ILE A 134 17.40 3.24 10.47
C ILE A 134 16.88 4.41 9.63
N ILE A 135 16.02 5.26 10.21
CA ILE A 135 15.46 6.44 9.57
C ILE A 135 16.57 7.43 9.18
N GLU A 136 17.49 7.75 10.11
CA GLU A 136 18.65 8.61 9.82
C GLU A 136 19.49 8.07 8.66
N GLY A 137 19.75 6.76 8.63
CA GLY A 137 20.48 6.11 7.54
C GLY A 137 19.79 6.28 6.18
N ILE A 138 18.45 6.15 6.14
CA ILE A 138 17.66 6.35 4.92
C ILE A 138 17.67 7.83 4.49
N TYR A 139 17.55 8.76 5.44
CA TYR A 139 17.63 10.19 5.14
C TYR A 139 18.99 10.61 4.59
N VAL A 140 20.09 10.04 5.09
CA VAL A 140 21.43 10.28 4.52
C VAL A 140 21.52 9.77 3.08
N ILE A 141 20.92 8.62 2.77
CA ILE A 141 20.86 8.10 1.40
C ILE A 141 20.02 9.03 0.51
N LEU A 142 18.86 9.47 1.00
CA LEU A 142 17.96 10.38 0.29
C LEU A 142 18.61 11.74 0.04
N SER A 143 19.23 12.35 1.04
CA SER A 143 19.88 13.66 0.92
C SER A 143 21.09 13.61 -0.03
N ARG A 144 21.81 12.48 -0.07
CA ARG A 144 22.90 12.28 -1.04
C ARG A 144 22.40 12.09 -2.47
N LYS A 145 21.26 11.41 -2.65
CA LYS A 145 20.70 11.07 -3.97
C LYS A 145 19.84 12.19 -4.56
N TYR A 146 19.17 12.96 -3.72
CA TYR A 146 18.23 14.03 -4.07
C TYR A 146 18.65 15.35 -3.42
N LYS A 147 19.92 15.73 -3.56
CA LYS A 147 20.54 16.90 -2.90
C LYS A 147 19.75 18.20 -3.03
N PHE A 148 19.05 18.39 -4.16
CA PHE A 148 18.33 19.61 -4.51
C PHE A 148 16.84 19.60 -4.16
N ASP A 149 16.33 18.51 -3.58
CA ASP A 149 14.92 18.37 -3.28
C ASP A 149 14.59 18.91 -1.88
N ILE A 150 14.08 20.14 -1.83
CA ILE A 150 13.76 20.87 -0.60
C ILE A 150 12.72 20.15 0.26
N GLU A 151 11.84 19.33 -0.32
CA GLU A 151 10.85 18.56 0.45
C GLU A 151 11.49 17.51 1.36
N ILE A 152 12.63 16.96 0.96
CA ILE A 152 13.34 15.96 1.75
C ILE A 152 14.01 16.62 2.95
N TRP A 153 14.58 17.81 2.76
CA TRP A 153 15.19 18.60 3.83
C TRP A 153 14.18 19.13 4.86
N LYS A 154 12.93 19.37 4.45
CA LYS A 154 11.86 19.76 5.38
C LYS A 154 11.32 18.61 6.23
N LYS A 155 11.47 17.37 5.76
CA LYS A 155 11.02 16.15 6.47
C LYS A 155 12.09 15.53 7.36
N TYR A 156 13.37 15.84 7.08
CA TYR A 156 14.50 15.54 7.96
C TYR A 156 14.37 16.29 9.29
#